data_AF-A0A4Q6BDN5-F1
#
_entry.id   AF-A0A4Q6BDN5-F1
#
_cell.length_a   1.000
_cell.length_b   1.000
_cell.length_c   1.000
_cell.angle_alpha   90.00
_cell.angle_beta   90.00
_cell.angle_gamma   90.00
#
_symmetry.space_group_name_H-M   'P 1'
#
loop_
_entity.id
_entity.type
_entity.pdbx_description
1 polymer ?
#
loop_
_entity_poly.entity_id
_entity_poly.type
_entity_poly.pdbx_seq_one_letter_code
_entity_poly.pdbx_strand_id
1 'polypeptide(L)' 'GSPELVNTDPYGEGWMVRMKVANAADVDGLMDAAAYEKLVG' A
#
# COMPACT_ATOMS: atom_id res chain seq x y z
N GLY A 1 -13.50 -16.18 0.93
CA GLY A 1 -12.72 -15.01 0.48
C GLY A 1 -11.96 -15.40 -0.76
N SER A 2 -11.60 -14.42 -1.58
CA SER A 2 -10.91 -14.59 -2.86
C SER A 2 -9.46 -14.11 -2.74
N PRO A 3 -8.52 -14.93 -2.24
CA PRO A 3 -7.12 -14.52 -2.05
C PRO A 3 -6.41 -14.14 -3.36
N GLU A 4 -6.87 -14.68 -4.49
CA GLU A 4 -6.40 -14.35 -5.83
C GLU A 4 -6.53 -12.86 -6.19
N LEU A 5 -7.45 -12.14 -5.53
CA LEU A 5 -7.63 -10.69 -5.73
C LEU A 5 -6.37 -9.90 -5.39
N VAL A 6 -5.52 -10.38 -4.48
CA VAL A 6 -4.22 -9.75 -4.18
C VAL A 6 -3.32 -9.73 -5.42
N ASN A 7 -3.46 -10.71 -6.31
CA ASN A 7 -2.64 -10.79 -7.52
C ASN A 7 -3.26 -9.99 -8.68
N THR A 8 -4.58 -10.02 -8.84
CA THR A 8 -5.27 -9.43 -10.01
C THR A 8 -5.76 -8.01 -9.80
N ASP A 9 -6.08 -7.63 -8.56
CA ASP A 9 -6.56 -6.29 -8.17
C ASP A 9 -5.99 -5.85 -6.81
N PRO A 10 -4.64 -5.68 -6.71
CA PRO A 10 -3.96 -5.40 -5.44
C PRO A 10 -4.34 -4.06 -4.80
N TYR A 11 -4.84 -3.11 -5.59
CA TYR A 11 -5.20 -1.76 -5.12
C TYR A 11 -6.71 -1.52 -4.99
N GLY A 12 -7.55 -2.44 -5.50
CA GLY A 12 -9.00 -2.40 -5.37
C GLY A 12 -9.50 -3.36 -4.29
N GLU A 13 -10.14 -4.45 -4.70
CA GLU A 13 -10.75 -5.42 -3.77
C GLU A 13 -9.72 -6.27 -3.00
N GLY A 14 -8.48 -6.37 -3.50
CA GLY A 14 -7.39 -7.13 -2.89
C GLY A 14 -6.71 -6.49 -1.68
N TRP A 15 -7.27 -5.43 -1.08
CA TRP A 15 -6.69 -4.76 0.08
C TRP A 15 -6.58 -5.70 1.30
N MET A 16 -5.46 -5.66 2.01
CA MET A 16 -5.20 -6.59 3.12
C MET A 16 -5.79 -6.11 4.46
N VAL A 17 -5.51 -4.87 4.84
CA VAL A 17 -5.92 -4.28 6.12
C VAL A 17 -6.31 -2.82 5.93
N ARG A 18 -7.31 -2.37 6.69
CA ARG A 18 -7.66 -0.95 6.88
C ARG A 18 -7.49 -0.64 8.35
N MET A 19 -6.78 0.43 8.64
CA MET A 19 -6.48 0.84 10.00
C MET A 19 -6.54 2.36 10.13
N LYS A 20 -6.83 2.82 11.34
CA LYS A 20 -6.79 4.24 11.68
C LYS A 20 -5.35 4.61 12.05
N VAL A 21 -4.80 5.61 11.38
CA VAL A 21 -3.50 6.18 11.72
C VAL A 21 -3.66 7.05 12.97
N ALA A 22 -2.84 6.78 14.00
CA ALA A 22 -2.91 7.50 15.27
C ALA A 22 -2.24 8.88 15.20
N ASN A 23 -1.14 9.00 14.45
CA ASN A 23 -0.39 10.23 14.23
C ASN A 23 -0.16 10.44 12.72
N ALA A 24 -0.65 11.54 12.17
CA ALA A 24 -0.53 11.80 10.73
C ALA A 24 0.92 11.93 10.27
N ALA A 25 1.84 12.44 11.12
CA ALA A 25 3.24 12.60 10.76
C ALA A 25 3.98 11.27 10.52
N ASP A 26 3.42 10.14 10.97
CA ASP A 26 4.01 8.82 10.74
C ASP A 26 4.02 8.45 9.24
N VAL A 27 3.18 9.10 8.41
CA VAL A 27 3.14 8.85 6.96
C VAL A 27 4.22 9.62 6.20
N ASP A 28 4.80 10.67 6.80
CA ASP A 28 5.77 11.55 6.14
C ASP A 28 7.11 10.84 5.85
N GLY A 29 7.43 9.80 6.61
CA GLY A 29 8.62 8.97 6.42
C GLY A 29 8.46 7.85 5.40
N LEU A 30 7.26 7.67 4.82
CA LEU A 30 7.00 6.64 3.82
C LEU A 30 7.52 7.08 2.44
N MET A 31 7.87 6.11 1.60
CA MET A 31 8.31 6.40 0.24
C MET A 31 7.12 6.86 -0.61
N ASP A 32 7.33 7.91 -1.41
CA ASP A 32 6.43 8.24 -2.50
C ASP A 32 6.59 7.25 -3.68
N ALA A 33 5.71 7.36 -4.67
CA ALA A 33 5.71 6.47 -5.83
C ALA A 33 7.03 6.54 -6.63
N ALA A 34 7.59 7.73 -6.79
CA ALA A 34 8.81 7.94 -7.58
C ALA A 34 10.06 7.41 -6.86
N ALA A 35 10.11 7.55 -5.53
CA ALA A 35 11.17 7.00 -4.70
C ALA A 35 11.14 5.46 -4.70
N TYR A 36 9.95 4.87 -4.64
CA TYR A 36 9.80 3.41 -4.70
C TYR A 36 10.19 2.86 -6.08
N GLU A 37 9.76 3.49 -7.18
CA GLU A 37 10.15 3.10 -8.54
C GLU A 37 11.67 3.08 -8.71
N LYS A 38 12.38 4.09 -8.19
CA LYS A 38 13.86 4.13 -8.23
C LYS A 38 14.53 3.01 -7.43
N LEU A 39 13.85 2.43 -6.44
CA LEU A 39 14.40 1.37 -5.60
C LEU A 39 14.28 -0.01 -6.28
N VAL A 40 13.20 -0.26 -7.03
CA VAL A 40 12.84 -1.59 -7.51
C VAL A 40 12.75 -1.73 -9.04
N GLY A 41 12.61 -0.61 -9.77
CA GLY A 41 12.58 -0.57 -11.24
C GLY A 41 13.96 -0.57 -11.87
#